data_AF-A0AAD7EIW7-F1
#
_entry.id   AF-A0AAD7EIW7-F1
#
_cell.length_a   1.000
_cell.length_b   1.000
_cell.length_c   1.000
_cell.angle_alpha   90.00
_cell.angle_beta   90.00
_cell.angle_gamma   90.00
#
_symmetry.space_group_name_H-M   'P 1'
#
loop_
_entity.id
_entity.type
_entity.pdbx_description
1 polymer ?
#
loop_
_entity_poly.entity_id
_entity_poly.type
_entity_poly.pdbx_seq_one_letter_code
_entity_poly.pdbx_strand_id
1 'polypeptide(L)'
;MHRSFIALLCLGFVRAILQNVTVDDTSPDIVYGGRKFQCNTATPCDESTDELFNQSATLTSGSITFNFTGVAYYASLEVLGVADIMLDGEVLAALNTTTPSDTITDYIFKTGLNNIPHTLSIVPAANPLTIIGLDQLIYTASLPDKKSHVGAIVGGVIAGVALILGLLLAALFARRRKLILRRNQRKSAVLRGITVARQNHAAGEEDAKELPTSS
;
A
#
# COMPACT_ATOMS: atom_id res chain seq x y z
N MET A 1 -4.61 45.92 0.32
CA MET A 1 -5.06 44.62 -0.23
C MET A 1 -3.83 43.79 -0.58
N HIS A 2 -3.44 42.86 0.30
CA HIS A 2 -2.37 41.90 0.03
C HIS A 2 -2.96 40.50 0.20
N ARG A 3 -3.01 39.75 -0.91
CA ARG A 3 -3.42 38.36 -0.93
C ARG A 3 -2.13 37.53 -0.88
N SER A 4 -1.77 37.07 0.30
CA SER A 4 -0.71 36.09 0.49
C SER A 4 -1.19 34.73 -0.02
N PHE A 5 -0.62 34.26 -1.12
CA PHE A 5 -0.72 32.88 -1.58
C PHE A 5 0.20 32.03 -0.69
N ILE A 6 -0.37 31.23 0.20
CA ILE A 6 0.36 30.17 0.91
C ILE A 6 0.53 29.03 -0.09
N ALA A 7 1.74 28.90 -0.64
CA ALA A 7 2.15 27.70 -1.35
C ALA A 7 2.35 26.59 -0.31
N LEU A 8 1.35 25.70 -0.19
CA LEU A 8 1.47 24.48 0.61
C LEU A 8 2.45 23.56 -0.12
N LEU A 9 3.70 23.57 0.34
CA LEU A 9 4.75 22.67 -0.11
C LEU A 9 4.36 21.25 0.36
N CYS A 10 3.81 20.45 -0.55
CA CYS A 10 3.60 19.01 -0.33
C CYS A 10 4.97 18.33 -0.23
N LEU A 11 5.60 18.39 0.95
CA LEU A 11 6.67 17.48 1.31
C LEU A 11 6.04 16.08 1.37
N GLY A 12 6.22 15.32 0.29
CA GLY A 12 5.88 13.90 0.28
C GLY A 12 6.70 13.21 1.36
N PHE A 13 6.08 12.91 2.50
CA PHE A 13 6.66 12.01 3.48
C PHE A 13 6.75 10.63 2.82
N VAL A 14 7.94 10.28 2.34
CA VAL A 14 8.25 8.89 2.00
C VAL A 14 8.30 8.15 3.32
N ARG A 15 7.23 7.41 3.65
CA ARG A 15 7.23 6.50 4.78
C ARG A 15 7.89 5.20 4.32
N ALA A 16 8.89 4.72 5.03
CA ALA A 16 9.42 3.39 4.77
C ALA A 16 8.57 2.36 5.52
N ILE A 17 8.33 1.20 4.89
CA ILE A 17 7.70 0.06 5.55
C ILE A 17 8.83 -0.85 6.06
N LEU A 18 8.75 -1.24 7.32
CA LEU A 18 9.60 -2.31 7.86
C LEU A 18 8.91 -3.65 7.62
N GLN A 19 9.62 -4.58 6.99
CA GLN A 19 9.13 -5.93 6.73
C GLN A 19 10.12 -6.94 7.29
N ASN A 20 9.62 -7.85 8.15
CA ASN A 20 10.39 -9.01 8.59
C ASN A 20 10.30 -10.10 7.52
N VAL A 21 11.45 -10.70 7.23
CA VAL A 21 11.60 -11.84 6.32
C VAL A 21 12.25 -12.96 7.10
N THR A 22 11.54 -14.08 7.22
CA THR A 22 12.06 -15.32 7.83
C THR A 22 12.70 -16.17 6.75
N VAL A 23 13.87 -16.71 7.06
CA VAL A 23 14.70 -17.58 6.23
C VAL A 23 14.94 -18.87 7.02
N ASP A 24 14.45 -19.97 6.45
CA ASP A 24 14.59 -21.32 6.97
C ASP A 24 16.04 -21.81 6.86
N ASP A 25 16.49 -22.71 7.74
CA ASP A 25 17.83 -23.32 7.70
C ASP A 25 18.12 -23.99 6.35
N THR A 26 17.09 -24.50 5.69
CA THR A 26 17.20 -25.16 4.39
C THR A 26 17.32 -24.21 3.20
N SER A 27 17.23 -22.90 3.43
CA SER A 27 17.23 -21.90 2.37
C SER A 27 18.50 -21.93 1.52
N PRO A 28 18.39 -21.84 0.18
CA PRO A 28 19.57 -21.74 -0.69
C PRO A 28 20.35 -20.42 -0.52
N ASP A 29 19.78 -19.42 0.15
CA ASP A 29 20.44 -18.15 0.43
C ASP A 29 21.46 -18.25 1.58
N ILE A 30 21.45 -19.37 2.31
CA ILE A 30 22.38 -19.66 3.40
C ILE A 30 23.52 -20.53 2.87
N VAL A 31 24.74 -20.05 3.04
CA VAL A 31 25.95 -20.78 2.65
C VAL A 31 26.56 -21.45 3.87
N TYR A 32 26.50 -22.79 3.87
CA TYR A 32 27.18 -23.63 4.85
C TYR A 32 28.55 -24.04 4.32
N GLY A 33 29.61 -23.67 5.03
CA GLY A 33 30.94 -24.24 4.87
C GLY A 33 31.03 -25.60 5.55
N GLY A 34 32.01 -26.42 5.16
CA GLY A 34 32.22 -27.73 5.78
C GLY A 34 31.16 -28.77 5.41
N ARG A 35 30.98 -29.78 6.28
CA ARG A 35 29.94 -30.81 6.10
C ARG A 35 28.68 -30.35 6.80
N LYS A 36 27.56 -30.34 6.08
CA LYS A 36 26.24 -30.11 6.65
C LYS A 36 25.56 -31.42 7.05
N PHE A 37 24.85 -31.39 8.16
CA PHE A 37 23.95 -32.44 8.62
C PHE A 37 22.60 -31.79 8.91
N GLN A 38 21.53 -32.34 8.33
CA GLN A 38 20.19 -31.80 8.53
C GLN A 38 19.44 -32.67 9.53
N CYS A 39 18.84 -32.02 10.52
CA CYS A 39 17.94 -32.63 11.47
C CYS A 39 16.49 -32.33 11.12
N ASN A 40 15.63 -33.31 11.38
CA ASN A 40 14.17 -33.22 11.25
C ASN A 40 13.53 -34.37 12.02
N THR A 41 12.20 -34.46 11.97
CA THR A 41 11.43 -35.51 12.66
C THR A 41 11.83 -36.95 12.31
N ALA A 42 12.40 -37.20 11.14
CA ALA A 42 12.88 -38.53 10.72
C ALA A 42 14.34 -38.80 11.10
N THR A 43 15.16 -37.75 11.16
CA THR A 43 16.56 -37.77 11.60
C THR A 43 16.74 -36.74 12.71
N PRO A 44 16.32 -37.07 13.95
CA PRO A 44 16.34 -36.11 15.04
C PRO A 44 17.78 -35.72 15.37
N CYS A 45 17.97 -34.44 15.65
CA CYS A 45 19.07 -33.99 16.49
C CYS A 45 18.81 -34.46 17.93
N ASP A 46 19.75 -34.28 18.85
CA ASP A 46 19.51 -34.51 20.28
C ASP A 46 18.36 -33.61 20.84
N GLU A 47 17.86 -32.67 20.03
CA GLU A 47 16.78 -31.72 20.30
C GLU A 47 15.37 -32.25 19.99
N SER A 48 14.38 -31.65 20.65
CA SER A 48 12.96 -31.75 20.27
C SER A 48 12.71 -31.03 18.95
N THR A 49 12.58 -31.79 17.85
CA THR A 49 12.31 -31.22 16.52
C THR A 49 11.00 -30.44 16.44
N ASP A 50 10.10 -30.59 17.41
CA ASP A 50 8.83 -29.86 17.48
C ASP A 50 9.00 -28.38 17.84
N GLU A 51 10.14 -28.00 18.43
CA GLU A 51 10.44 -26.61 18.82
C GLU A 51 11.18 -25.82 17.73
N LEU A 52 11.63 -26.52 16.68
CA LEU A 52 12.34 -25.93 15.54
C LEU A 52 11.35 -25.29 14.56
N PHE A 53 11.76 -24.17 13.96
CA PHE A 53 11.07 -23.59 12.83
C PHE A 53 11.02 -24.62 11.70
N ASN A 54 9.83 -24.82 11.14
CA ASN A 54 9.58 -25.83 10.12
C ASN A 54 10.03 -27.27 10.51
N GLN A 55 10.21 -27.53 11.80
CA GLN A 55 10.67 -28.81 12.35
C GLN A 55 12.02 -29.28 11.80
N SER A 56 12.91 -28.34 11.42
CA SER A 56 14.25 -28.65 10.92
C SER A 56 15.32 -27.71 11.45
N ALA A 57 16.54 -28.21 11.48
CA ALA A 57 17.75 -27.42 11.70
C ALA A 57 18.90 -28.02 10.90
N THR A 58 19.87 -27.18 10.53
CA THR A 58 21.06 -27.61 9.80
C THR A 58 22.29 -27.34 10.64
N LEU A 59 23.02 -28.40 10.92
CA LEU A 59 24.26 -28.42 11.69
C LEU A 59 25.45 -28.43 10.75
N THR A 60 26.50 -27.72 11.11
CA THR A 60 27.77 -27.73 10.40
C THR A 60 28.96 -27.56 11.35
N SER A 61 30.12 -28.08 10.96
CA SER A 61 31.41 -27.78 11.58
C SER A 61 32.19 -26.68 10.86
N GLY A 62 31.62 -26.11 9.78
CA GLY A 62 32.17 -24.97 9.05
C GLY A 62 31.41 -23.68 9.35
N SER A 63 31.74 -22.61 8.61
CA SER A 63 31.07 -21.32 8.76
C SER A 63 29.66 -21.33 8.20
N ILE A 64 28.76 -20.54 8.77
CA ILE A 64 27.46 -20.19 8.17
C ILE A 64 27.56 -18.75 7.67
N THR A 65 27.17 -18.48 6.44
CA THR A 65 27.15 -17.12 5.87
C THR A 65 25.80 -16.82 5.24
N PHE A 66 25.27 -15.64 5.53
CA PHE A 66 24.00 -15.17 5.02
C PHE A 66 24.10 -13.69 4.62
N ASN A 67 23.65 -13.38 3.40
CA ASN A 67 23.62 -12.02 2.87
C ASN A 67 22.20 -11.47 2.94
N PHE A 68 22.03 -10.26 3.47
CA PHE A 68 20.74 -9.60 3.53
C PHE A 68 20.85 -8.12 3.24
N THR A 69 19.71 -7.47 2.97
CA THR A 69 19.62 -6.01 2.93
C THR A 69 18.54 -5.59 3.92
N GLY A 70 18.94 -4.92 4.99
CA GLY A 70 18.01 -4.65 6.08
C GLY A 70 18.59 -3.81 7.20
N VAL A 71 17.74 -3.45 8.15
CA VAL A 71 18.05 -2.60 9.30
C VAL A 71 18.21 -3.38 10.61
N ALA A 72 17.90 -4.68 10.59
CA ALA A 72 18.06 -5.57 11.72
C ALA A 72 18.14 -7.03 11.26
N TYR A 73 18.74 -7.88 12.10
CA TYR A 73 18.65 -9.34 12.00
C TYR A 73 18.48 -9.97 13.39
N TYR A 74 17.97 -11.19 13.38
CA TYR A 74 17.83 -12.11 14.49
C TYR A 74 18.10 -13.52 13.96
N ALA A 75 18.88 -14.35 14.65
CA ALA A 75 19.08 -15.75 14.30
C ALA A 75 18.93 -16.64 15.52
N SER A 76 18.26 -17.77 15.32
CA SER A 76 18.04 -18.86 16.27
C SER A 76 19.04 -19.96 15.94
N LEU A 77 19.96 -20.24 16.85
CA LEU A 77 21.09 -21.14 16.60
C LEU A 77 21.53 -21.89 17.86
N GLU A 78 22.34 -22.91 17.66
CA GLU A 78 23.05 -23.64 18.70
C GLU A 78 24.55 -23.60 18.37
N VAL A 79 25.40 -23.40 19.36
CA VAL A 79 26.86 -23.58 19.21
C VAL A 79 27.31 -24.60 20.23
N LEU A 80 27.89 -25.71 19.79
CA LEU A 80 28.70 -26.58 20.66
C LEU A 80 30.17 -26.23 20.45
N GLY A 81 30.82 -25.64 21.45
CA GLY A 81 32.18 -25.13 21.35
C GLY A 81 32.22 -23.60 21.32
N VAL A 82 33.05 -23.02 20.44
CA VAL A 82 33.23 -21.56 20.36
C VAL A 82 33.05 -21.10 18.92
N ALA A 83 32.19 -20.11 18.69
CA ALA A 83 31.98 -19.50 17.38
C ALA A 83 32.00 -17.96 17.46
N ASP A 84 32.68 -17.32 16.52
CA ASP A 84 32.68 -15.88 16.35
C ASP A 84 31.50 -15.45 15.48
N ILE A 85 30.80 -14.42 15.93
CA ILE A 85 29.70 -13.78 15.21
C ILE A 85 30.27 -12.54 14.53
N MET A 86 30.21 -12.53 13.21
CA MET A 86 30.77 -11.46 12.39
C MET A 86 29.67 -10.79 11.57
N LEU A 87 29.72 -9.47 11.46
CA LEU A 87 28.90 -8.69 10.53
C LEU A 87 29.81 -7.84 9.67
N ASP A 88 29.67 -7.97 8.36
CA ASP A 88 30.45 -7.22 7.36
C ASP A 88 31.97 -7.39 7.54
N GLY A 89 32.40 -8.54 8.05
CA GLY A 89 33.80 -8.87 8.32
C GLY A 89 34.32 -8.43 9.69
N GLU A 90 33.54 -7.72 10.50
CA GLU A 90 33.91 -7.34 11.86
C GLU A 90 33.35 -8.32 12.90
N VAL A 91 34.17 -8.73 13.86
CA VAL A 91 33.73 -9.57 14.98
C VAL A 91 32.87 -8.73 15.94
N LEU A 92 31.61 -9.13 16.10
CA LEU A 92 30.66 -8.49 16.99
C LEU A 92 30.66 -9.12 18.39
N ALA A 93 30.74 -10.45 18.44
CA ALA A 93 30.67 -11.24 19.65
C ALA A 93 31.27 -12.63 19.42
N ALA A 94 31.52 -13.35 20.51
CA ALA A 94 31.81 -14.77 20.48
C ALA A 94 30.76 -15.51 21.32
N LEU A 95 30.23 -16.60 20.80
CA LEU A 95 29.41 -17.55 21.53
C LEU A 95 30.31 -18.68 22.01
N ASN A 96 30.17 -19.07 23.27
CA ASN A 96 30.96 -20.13 23.88
C ASN A 96 30.06 -20.98 24.77
N THR A 97 29.69 -22.14 24.27
CA THR A 97 28.80 -23.07 24.96
C THR A 97 29.52 -24.40 25.04
N THR A 98 29.98 -24.75 26.24
CA THR A 98 30.82 -25.93 26.50
C THR A 98 30.02 -27.18 26.86
N THR A 99 28.73 -27.03 27.11
CA THR A 99 27.79 -28.13 27.29
C THR A 99 26.88 -28.16 26.06
N PRO A 100 26.70 -29.31 25.38
CA PRO A 100 25.61 -29.43 24.43
C PRO A 100 24.33 -29.05 25.17
N SER A 101 23.68 -28.01 24.69
CA SER A 101 22.34 -27.70 25.13
C SER A 101 21.45 -28.57 24.27
N ASP A 102 20.59 -29.38 24.86
CA ASP A 102 19.61 -30.20 24.12
C ASP A 102 18.53 -29.35 23.40
N THR A 103 18.78 -28.05 23.25
CA THR A 103 17.89 -27.02 22.69
C THR A 103 18.69 -25.87 22.09
N ILE A 104 18.23 -25.39 20.93
CA ILE A 104 18.57 -24.10 20.31
C ILE A 104 18.26 -22.99 21.31
N THR A 105 19.30 -22.56 22.01
CA THR A 105 19.21 -21.63 23.14
C THR A 105 19.93 -20.32 22.87
N ASP A 106 20.73 -20.27 21.82
CA ASP A 106 21.50 -19.09 21.47
C ASP A 106 20.72 -18.23 20.48
N TYR A 107 20.53 -16.97 20.87
CA TYR A 107 19.88 -15.96 20.05
C TYR A 107 20.84 -14.82 19.80
N ILE A 108 21.17 -14.59 18.53
CA ILE A 108 21.95 -13.43 18.12
C ILE A 108 21.06 -12.44 17.41
N PHE A 109 21.20 -11.16 17.75
CA PHE A 109 20.45 -10.11 17.07
C PHE A 109 21.22 -8.81 17.04
N LYS A 110 20.92 -7.99 16.04
CA LYS A 110 21.40 -6.61 15.95
C LYS A 110 20.34 -5.76 15.28
N THR A 111 20.16 -4.54 15.78
CA THR A 111 19.23 -3.55 15.24
C THR A 111 19.97 -2.24 14.96
N GLY A 112 19.30 -1.30 14.30
CA GLY A 112 19.88 0.01 14.00
C GLY A 112 20.92 -0.02 12.87
N LEU A 113 20.88 -1.05 12.02
CA LEU A 113 21.69 -1.10 10.82
C LEU A 113 21.14 -0.14 9.76
N ASN A 114 22.02 0.30 8.86
CA ASN A 114 21.59 1.02 7.68
C ASN A 114 20.93 0.04 6.70
N ASN A 115 19.92 0.48 5.96
CA ASN A 115 19.25 -0.41 4.99
C ASN A 115 20.09 -0.60 3.71
N ILE A 116 21.24 -1.26 3.85
CA ILE A 116 22.21 -1.57 2.80
C ILE A 116 22.49 -3.09 2.83
N PRO A 117 23.18 -3.64 1.81
CA PRO A 117 23.64 -5.01 1.87
C PRO A 117 24.59 -5.25 3.04
N HIS A 118 24.35 -6.35 3.75
CA HIS A 118 25.11 -6.84 4.89
C HIS A 118 25.42 -8.33 4.73
N THR A 119 26.52 -8.76 5.34
CA THR A 119 26.92 -10.17 5.41
C THR A 119 27.07 -10.58 6.87
N LEU A 120 26.17 -11.45 7.33
CA LEU A 120 26.30 -12.13 8.62
C LEU A 120 27.11 -13.42 8.41
N SER A 121 28.15 -13.61 9.22
CA SER A 121 28.94 -14.84 9.24
C SER A 121 29.07 -15.36 10.67
N ILE A 122 28.79 -16.64 10.85
CA ILE A 122 29.02 -17.38 12.10
C ILE A 122 30.17 -18.32 11.80
N VAL A 123 31.31 -18.12 12.45
CA VAL A 123 32.55 -18.80 12.12
C VAL A 123 33.00 -19.60 13.33
N PRO A 124 33.23 -20.92 13.20
CA PRO A 124 33.80 -21.68 14.30
C PRO A 124 35.18 -21.11 14.64
N ALA A 125 35.41 -20.82 15.92
CA ALA A 125 36.74 -20.50 16.41
C ALA A 125 37.66 -21.71 16.19
N ALA A 126 38.98 -21.54 16.32
CA ALA A 126 40.02 -22.53 15.98
C ALA A 126 40.01 -23.87 16.77
N ASN A 127 38.86 -24.27 17.33
CA ASN A 127 38.60 -25.56 17.92
C ASN A 127 37.98 -26.52 16.89
N PRO A 128 38.59 -27.69 16.65
CA PRO A 128 38.14 -28.65 15.62
C PRO A 128 36.84 -29.38 15.95
N LEU A 129 36.27 -29.13 17.13
CA LEU A 129 35.04 -29.77 17.63
C LEU A 129 33.85 -28.82 17.64
N THR A 130 33.99 -27.61 17.10
CA THR A 130 32.89 -26.65 17.07
C THR A 130 31.82 -27.12 16.10
N ILE A 131 30.58 -27.23 16.58
CA ILE A 131 29.39 -27.46 15.77
C ILE A 131 28.49 -26.24 15.91
N ILE A 132 27.92 -25.80 14.79
CA ILE A 132 26.97 -24.70 14.74
C ILE A 132 25.69 -25.27 14.12
N GLY A 133 24.59 -25.25 14.88
CA GLY A 133 23.24 -25.53 14.41
C GLY A 133 22.54 -24.22 14.06
N LEU A 134 21.89 -24.14 12.90
CA LEU A 134 20.99 -23.04 12.56
C LEU A 134 19.58 -23.59 12.37
N ASP A 135 18.62 -22.90 12.94
CA ASP A 135 17.19 -23.18 12.79
C ASP A 135 16.52 -22.14 11.89
N GLN A 136 16.61 -20.87 12.24
CA GLN A 136 16.08 -19.81 11.40
C GLN A 136 16.85 -18.50 11.53
N LEU A 137 16.74 -17.71 10.48
CA LEU A 137 17.21 -16.33 10.45
C LEU A 137 16.07 -15.41 10.03
N ILE A 138 15.87 -14.33 10.78
CA ILE A 138 14.91 -13.28 10.49
C ILE A 138 15.67 -11.99 10.25
N TYR A 139 15.46 -11.33 9.12
CA TYR A 139 15.96 -9.98 8.89
C TYR A 139 14.83 -9.00 8.61
N THR A 140 15.03 -7.75 9.00
CA THR A 140 14.05 -6.68 8.77
C THR A 140 14.53 -5.78 7.64
N ALA A 141 13.85 -5.83 6.50
CA ALA A 141 14.10 -4.92 5.38
C ALA A 141 13.34 -3.61 5.56
N SER A 142 13.94 -2.49 5.15
CA SER A 142 13.24 -1.22 4.97
C SER A 142 12.90 -1.05 3.49
N LEU A 143 11.63 -1.21 3.15
CA LEU A 143 11.16 -1.11 1.77
C LEU A 143 10.57 0.28 1.53
N PRO A 144 10.80 0.87 0.33
CA PRO A 144 10.09 2.07 -0.07
C PRO A 144 8.58 1.77 -0.13
N ASP A 145 7.76 2.69 0.37
CA ASP A 145 6.29 2.54 0.35
C ASP A 145 5.81 2.21 -1.08
N LYS A 146 4.93 1.22 -1.22
CA LYS A 146 4.20 1.07 -2.47
C LYS A 146 3.28 2.30 -2.60
N LYS A 147 3.40 3.05 -3.69
CA LYS A 147 2.53 4.21 -3.97
C LYS A 147 1.07 3.79 -3.78
N SER A 148 0.42 4.28 -2.74
CA SER A 148 -0.98 3.94 -2.49
C SER A 148 -1.85 4.61 -3.56
N HIS A 149 -2.76 3.85 -4.17
CA HIS A 149 -3.70 4.38 -5.16
C HIS A 149 -4.82 5.23 -4.51
N VAL A 150 -4.74 5.48 -3.20
CA VAL A 150 -5.72 6.25 -2.43
C VAL A 150 -5.95 7.62 -3.06
N GLY A 151 -4.90 8.30 -3.50
CA GLY A 151 -5.02 9.61 -4.17
C GLY A 151 -5.80 9.55 -5.49
N ALA A 152 -5.59 8.50 -6.29
CA ALA A 152 -6.31 8.30 -7.55
C ALA A 152 -7.80 7.96 -7.29
N ILE A 153 -8.07 7.13 -6.28
CA ILE A 153 -9.43 6.76 -5.86
C ILE A 153 -10.18 7.99 -5.36
N VAL A 154 -9.58 8.77 -4.44
CA VAL A 154 -10.22 9.98 -3.89
C VAL A 154 -10.40 11.06 -4.97
N GLY A 155 -9.42 11.23 -5.87
CA GLY A 155 -9.52 12.15 -7.00
C GLY A 155 -10.65 11.80 -7.97
N GLY A 156 -10.82 10.51 -8.27
CA GLY A 156 -11.92 10.02 -9.12
C GLY A 156 -13.29 10.27 -8.49
N VAL A 157 -13.46 10.02 -7.19
CA VAL A 157 -14.73 10.23 -6.49
C VAL A 157 -15.10 11.73 -6.46
N ILE A 158 -14.15 12.62 -6.14
CA ILE A 158 -14.40 14.06 -6.11
C ILE A 158 -14.80 14.57 -7.50
N ALA A 159 -14.08 14.16 -8.54
CA ALA A 159 -14.40 14.54 -9.92
C ALA A 159 -15.79 14.03 -10.35
N GLY A 160 -16.13 12.78 -10.01
CA GLY A 160 -17.44 12.19 -10.31
C GLY A 160 -18.59 12.94 -9.64
N VAL A 161 -18.45 13.25 -8.34
CA VAL A 161 -19.48 14.02 -7.59
C VAL A 161 -19.66 15.42 -8.17
N ALA A 162 -18.56 16.11 -8.50
CA ALA A 162 -18.62 17.44 -9.11
C ALA A 162 -19.33 17.41 -10.48
N LEU A 163 -19.09 16.37 -11.29
CA LEU A 163 -19.72 16.21 -12.60
C LEU A 163 -21.23 15.95 -12.48
N ILE A 164 -21.65 15.09 -11.56
CA ILE A 164 -23.06 14.82 -11.28
C ILE A 164 -23.78 16.10 -10.83
N LEU A 165 -23.19 16.85 -9.91
CA LEU A 165 -23.75 18.13 -9.44
C LEU A 165 -23.84 19.16 -10.57
N GLY A 166 -22.81 19.24 -11.42
CA GLY A 166 -22.81 20.12 -12.59
C GLY A 166 -23.93 19.79 -13.59
N LEU A 167 -24.13 18.51 -13.89
CA LEU A 167 -25.22 18.07 -14.76
C LEU A 167 -26.61 18.36 -14.18
N LEU A 168 -26.80 18.16 -12.87
CA LEU A 168 -28.06 18.49 -12.20
C LEU A 168 -28.36 19.99 -12.26
N LEU A 169 -27.36 20.84 -12.00
CA LEU A 169 -27.51 22.30 -12.10
C LEU A 169 -27.83 22.74 -13.54
N ALA A 170 -27.15 22.18 -14.53
CA ALA A 170 -27.42 22.45 -15.94
C ALA A 170 -28.85 22.05 -16.35
N ALA A 171 -29.31 20.88 -15.90
CA ALA A 171 -30.66 20.40 -16.17
C ALA A 171 -31.73 21.31 -15.52
N LEU A 172 -31.52 21.73 -14.28
CA LEU A 172 -32.41 22.67 -13.58
C LEU A 172 -32.45 24.03 -14.29
N PHE A 173 -31.30 24.55 -14.72
CA PHE A 173 -31.22 25.81 -15.46
C PHE A 173 -31.94 25.73 -16.81
N ALA A 174 -31.75 24.64 -17.56
CA ALA A 174 -32.45 24.40 -18.82
C ALA A 174 -33.98 24.31 -18.63
N ARG A 175 -34.45 23.64 -17.57
CA ARG A 175 -35.88 23.58 -17.23
C ARG A 175 -36.46 24.96 -16.90
N ARG A 176 -35.77 25.76 -16.08
CA ARG A 176 -36.20 27.14 -15.76
C ARG A 176 -36.30 28.01 -17.01
N ARG A 177 -35.31 27.94 -17.90
CA ARG A 177 -35.30 28.72 -19.15
C ARG A 177 -36.44 28.33 -20.09
N LYS A 178 -36.72 27.03 -20.26
CA LYS A 178 -37.85 26.54 -21.08
C LYS A 178 -39.20 27.02 -20.54
N LEU A 179 -39.39 27.07 -19.22
CA LEU A 179 -40.63 27.57 -18.62
C LEU A 179 -40.87 29.06 -18.89
N ILE A 180 -39.82 29.88 -18.84
CA ILE A 180 -39.91 31.32 -19.14
C ILE A 180 -40.29 31.54 -20.61
N LEU A 181 -39.68 30.80 -21.54
CA LEU A 181 -40.00 30.91 -22.97
C LEU A 181 -41.45 30.50 -23.28
N ARG A 182 -41.97 29.44 -22.65
CA ARG A 182 -43.38 29.03 -22.81
C ARG A 182 -44.37 30.08 -22.31
N ARG A 183 -44.03 30.81 -21.24
CA ARG A 183 -44.86 31.91 -20.73
C ARG A 183 -44.95 33.07 -21.72
N ASN A 184 -43.85 33.39 -22.40
CA ASN A 184 -43.84 34.47 -23.40
C ASN A 184 -44.64 34.09 -24.66
N GLN A 185 -44.55 32.84 -25.13
CA GLN A 185 -45.35 32.39 -26.27
C GLN A 185 -46.86 32.40 -26.00
N ARG A 186 -47.30 32.01 -24.79
CA ARG A 186 -48.73 32.11 -24.42
C ARG A 186 -49.23 33.55 -24.40
N LYS A 187 -48.43 34.50 -23.88
CA LYS A 187 -48.77 35.92 -23.89
C LYS A 187 -48.91 36.46 -25.32
N SER A 188 -48.00 36.09 -26.23
CA SER A 188 -48.07 36.50 -27.64
C SER A 188 -49.27 35.92 -28.38
N ALA A 189 -49.66 34.67 -28.08
CA ALA A 189 -50.85 34.04 -28.67
C ALA A 189 -52.15 34.71 -28.21
N VAL A 190 -52.26 35.06 -26.92
CA VAL A 190 -53.44 35.77 -26.38
C VAL A 190 -53.57 37.17 -26.97
N LEU A 191 -52.46 37.92 -27.08
CA LEU A 191 -52.46 39.25 -27.70
C LEU A 191 -52.90 39.21 -29.17
N ARG A 192 -52.43 38.22 -29.95
CA ARG A 192 -52.89 38.03 -31.34
C ARG A 192 -54.38 37.69 -31.41
N GLY A 193 -54.89 36.82 -30.53
CA GLY A 193 -56.31 36.49 -30.47
C GLY A 193 -57.21 37.70 -30.18
N ILE A 194 -56.81 38.56 -29.24
CA ILE A 194 -57.52 39.80 -28.92
C ILE A 194 -57.51 40.77 -30.11
N THR A 195 -56.39 40.86 -30.84
CA THR A 195 -56.26 41.75 -31.99
C THR A 195 -57.18 41.32 -33.14
N VAL A 196 -57.29 40.01 -33.41
CA VAL A 196 -58.18 39.47 -34.46
C VAL A 196 -59.66 39.64 -34.09
N ALA A 197 -60.04 39.43 -32.82
CA ALA A 197 -61.42 39.63 -32.37
C ALA A 197 -61.88 41.09 -32.54
N ARG A 198 -60.98 42.06 -32.31
CA ARG A 198 -61.28 43.49 -32.47
C ARG A 198 -61.48 43.89 -33.94
N GLN A 199 -60.74 43.27 -34.87
CA GLN A 199 -60.92 43.50 -36.31
C GLN A 199 -62.26 42.96 -36.82
N ASN A 200 -62.69 41.78 -36.35
CA ASN A 200 -63.96 41.19 -36.76
C ASN A 200 -65.17 41.97 -36.22
N HIS A 201 -65.04 42.58 -35.02
CA HIS A 201 -66.10 43.42 -34.48
C HIS A 201 -66.23 44.77 -35.21
N ALA A 202 -65.12 45.31 -35.74
CA ALA A 202 -65.16 46.52 -36.56
C ALA A 202 -65.74 46.27 -37.96
N ALA A 203 -65.53 45.08 -38.52
CA ALA A 203 -66.08 44.70 -39.83
C ALA A 203 -67.60 44.38 -39.79
N GLY A 204 -68.14 43.98 -38.64
CA GLY A 204 -69.57 43.68 -38.48
C GLY A 204 -70.47 44.91 -38.27
N GLU A 205 -69.91 46.11 -38.13
CA GLU A 205 -70.67 47.33 -37.83
C GLU A 205 -70.95 48.19 -39.08
N GLU A 206 -70.40 47.85 -40.25
CA GLU A 206 -70.72 48.54 -41.52
C GLU A 206 -71.96 47.98 -42.25
N ASP A 207 -72.44 46.77 -41.94
CA ASP A 207 -73.56 46.13 -42.66
C ASP A 207 -74.97 46.42 -42.07
N ALA A 208 -75.08 47.24 -41.02
CA ALA A 208 -76.36 47.54 -40.36
C ALA A 208 -77.06 48.83 -40.84
N LYS A 209 -76.64 49.41 -41.98
CA LYS A 209 -77.12 50.71 -42.46
C LYS A 209 -77.75 50.70 -43.86
N GLU A 210 -78.57 49.72 -44.22
CA GLU A 210 -79.52 49.92 -45.33
C GLU A 210 -80.92 49.39 -44.99
N LEU A 211 -81.81 50.32 -44.65
CA LEU A 211 -83.25 50.11 -44.53
C LEU A 211 -83.91 50.94 -45.65
N PRO A 212 -84.47 50.35 -46.72
CA PRO A 212 -85.23 51.13 -47.68
C PRO A 212 -86.69 51.28 -47.24
N THR A 213 -87.06 52.54 -47.01
CA THR A 213 -88.42 53.03 -46.85
C THR A 213 -89.19 53.00 -48.17
N SER A 214 -90.43 52.52 -48.09
CA SER A 214 -91.66 52.90 -48.82
C SER A 214 -91.59 53.32 -50.30
N SER A 215 -92.42 52.68 -51.13
CA SER A 215 -93.73 53.22 -51.56
C SER A 215 -94.46 52.23 -52.46
#